data_AF-A0A9E5NKH5-F1
#
_entry.id   AF-A0A9E5NKH5-F1
#
_cell.length_a   1.000
_cell.length_b   1.000
_cell.length_c   1.000
_cell.angle_alpha   90.00
_cell.angle_beta   90.00
_cell.angle_gamma   90.00
#
_symmetry.space_group_name_H-M   'P 1'
#
loop_
_entity.id
_entity.type
_entity.pdbx_description
1 polymer ?
#
loop_
_entity_poly.entity_id
_entity_poly.type
_entity_poly.pdbx_seq_one_letter_code
_entity_poly.pdbx_strand_id
1 'polypeptide(L)'
;MSDMKSWLKAGLIGAAVSVVLEILGIIPCVCCVTWLLGYVAYGCIGALAAYWMPPGRLPGPAARDGALAGAIAGAIGGAVGLIIALGTVTVFAPLGPLAGALEGTGFDPSVLIDMFASVVGTVTCGSVFYVIGVGIAAGLGALGAVIFAAARPE
;
A
#
# COMPACT_ATOMS: atom_id res chain seq x y z
N MET A 1 -9.24 -13.20 26.22
CA MET A 1 -8.85 -12.63 24.91
C MET A 1 -7.33 -12.60 24.89
N SER A 2 -6.70 -13.44 24.09
CA SER A 2 -5.25 -13.58 24.02
C SER A 2 -4.57 -12.24 23.72
N ASP A 3 -3.52 -11.92 24.45
CA ASP A 3 -2.66 -10.74 24.24
C ASP A 3 -2.03 -10.80 22.84
N MET A 4 -2.72 -10.27 21.83
CA MET A 4 -2.14 -10.07 20.51
C MET A 4 -1.07 -8.98 20.60
N LYS A 5 0.10 -9.26 20.02
CA LYS A 5 1.21 -8.30 19.95
C LYS A 5 0.74 -6.97 19.36
N SER A 6 1.13 -5.85 19.98
CA SER A 6 0.69 -4.49 19.63
C SER A 6 0.89 -4.15 18.15
N TRP A 7 2.01 -4.56 17.55
CA TRP A 7 2.28 -4.35 16.12
C TRP A 7 1.34 -5.12 15.20
N LEU A 8 0.86 -6.30 15.61
CA LEU A 8 -0.05 -7.12 14.80
C LEU A 8 -1.44 -6.47 14.75
N LYS A 9 -1.93 -6.00 15.90
CA LYS A 9 -3.22 -5.32 15.98
C LYS A 9 -3.20 -3.98 15.23
N ALA A 10 -2.10 -3.22 15.32
CA ALA A 10 -1.93 -1.98 14.57
C ALA A 10 -1.82 -2.23 13.05
N GLY A 11 -1.06 -3.25 12.64
CA GLY A 11 -0.97 -3.67 11.24
C GLY A 11 -2.30 -4.12 10.65
N LEU A 12 -3.14 -4.82 11.42
CA LEU A 12 -4.47 -5.26 10.96
C LEU A 12 -5.45 -4.10 10.74
N ILE A 13 -5.43 -3.10 11.63
CA ILE A 13 -6.23 -1.88 11.46
C ILE A 13 -5.72 -1.11 10.25
N GLY A 14 -4.40 -0.98 10.12
CA GLY A 14 -3.77 -0.38 8.96
C GLY A 14 -4.17 -1.07 7.65
N ALA A 15 -4.17 -2.40 7.65
CA ALA A 15 -4.61 -3.18 6.51
C ALA A 15 -6.08 -2.92 6.14
N ALA A 16 -6.98 -2.83 7.13
CA ALA A 16 -8.38 -2.50 6.88
C ALA A 16 -8.52 -1.11 6.23
N VAL A 17 -7.77 -0.12 6.70
CA VAL A 17 -7.74 1.23 6.11
C VAL A 17 -7.16 1.20 4.69
N SER A 18 -6.07 0.48 4.47
CA SER A 18 -5.47 0.31 3.14
C SER A 18 -6.45 -0.32 2.16
N VAL A 19 -7.20 -1.36 2.57
CA VAL A 19 -8.22 -1.98 1.70
C VAL A 19 -9.32 -0.98 1.31
N VAL A 20 -9.79 -0.17 2.25
CA VAL A 20 -10.79 0.86 1.96
C VAL A 20 -10.24 1.91 0.98
N LEU A 21 -8.98 2.31 1.16
CA LEU A 21 -8.29 3.24 0.25
C LEU A 21 -8.12 2.66 -1.16
N GLU A 22 -7.76 1.38 -1.28
CA GLU A 22 -7.65 0.68 -2.57
C GLU A 22 -9.00 0.61 -3.29
N ILE A 23 -10.08 0.30 -2.57
CA ILE A 23 -11.45 0.27 -3.14
C ILE A 23 -11.87 1.67 -3.61
N LEU A 24 -11.59 2.72 -2.83
CA LEU A 24 -11.87 4.11 -3.23
C LEU A 24 -11.00 4.56 -4.43
N GLY A 25 -9.78 4.02 -4.54
CA GLY A 25 -8.84 4.29 -5.62
C GLY A 25 -9.27 3.77 -6.99
N ILE A 26 -10.29 2.89 -7.05
CA ILE A 26 -10.88 2.43 -8.33
C ILE A 26 -11.48 3.60 -9.11
N ILE A 27 -11.91 4.68 -8.43
CA ILE A 27 -12.41 5.89 -9.08
C ILE A 27 -11.20 6.70 -9.59
N PRO A 28 -11.04 6.91 -10.92
CA PRO A 28 -9.83 7.50 -11.51
C PRO A 28 -9.47 8.87 -10.93
N CYS A 29 -10.46 9.69 -10.63
CA CYS A 29 -10.26 11.03 -10.06
C CYS A 29 -9.86 11.00 -8.57
N VAL A 30 -10.18 9.91 -7.86
CA VAL A 30 -9.92 9.76 -6.42
C VAL A 30 -8.56 9.09 -6.17
N CYS A 31 -8.04 8.34 -7.16
CA CYS A 31 -6.75 7.66 -7.12
C CYS A 31 -5.58 8.59 -6.76
N CYS A 32 -5.54 9.82 -7.29
CA CYS A 32 -4.48 10.78 -6.98
C CYS A 32 -4.48 11.19 -5.50
N VAL A 33 -5.67 11.30 -4.91
CA VAL A 33 -5.82 11.70 -3.50
C VAL A 33 -5.57 10.51 -2.59
N THR A 34 -6.09 9.32 -2.93
CA THR A 34 -5.88 8.10 -2.13
C THR A 34 -4.42 7.67 -2.12
N TRP A 35 -3.65 7.95 -3.17
CA TRP A 35 -2.21 7.66 -3.19
C TRP A 35 -1.44 8.48 -2.14
N LEU A 36 -1.68 9.80 -2.08
CA LEU A 36 -1.09 10.66 -1.05
C LEU A 36 -1.61 10.29 0.35
N LEU A 37 -2.90 10.01 0.47
CA LEU A 37 -3.52 9.65 1.75
C LEU A 37 -3.01 8.30 2.26
N GLY A 38 -2.67 7.37 1.37
CA GLY A 38 -2.05 6.09 1.69
C GLY A 38 -0.67 6.24 2.33
N TYR A 39 0.18 7.15 1.83
CA TYR A 39 1.47 7.42 2.46
C TYR A 39 1.32 7.97 3.88
N VAL A 40 0.35 8.88 4.08
CA VAL A 40 0.05 9.40 5.42
C VAL A 40 -0.48 8.28 6.33
N ALA A 41 -1.35 7.42 5.80
CA ALA A 41 -1.90 6.28 6.55
C ALA A 41 -0.78 5.33 7.02
N TYR A 42 0.22 5.01 6.18
CA TYR A 42 1.36 4.19 6.60
C TYR A 42 2.15 4.80 7.77
N GLY A 43 2.36 6.12 7.76
CA GLY A 43 2.95 6.83 8.89
C GLY A 43 2.08 6.76 10.16
N CYS A 44 0.77 6.97 10.02
CA CYS A 44 -0.18 6.86 11.13
C CYS A 44 -0.24 5.44 11.73
N ILE A 45 -0.15 4.40 10.90
CA ILE A 45 -0.12 2.99 11.34
C ILE A 45 1.13 2.73 12.19
N GLY A 46 2.28 3.27 11.78
CA GLY A 46 3.50 3.26 12.56
C GLY A 46 3.36 3.93 13.92
N ALA A 47 2.81 5.13 13.94
CA ALA A 47 2.56 5.87 15.18
C ALA A 47 1.57 5.12 16.11
N LEU A 48 0.55 4.47 15.54
CA LEU A 48 -0.41 3.68 16.29
C LEU A 48 0.22 2.42 16.91
N ALA A 49 1.17 1.79 16.22
CA ALA A 49 1.94 0.67 16.77
C ALA A 49 2.78 1.10 17.99
N ALA A 50 3.42 2.27 17.92
CA ALA A 50 4.17 2.84 19.04
C ALA A 50 3.25 3.27 20.20
N TYR A 51 2.04 3.78 19.92
CA TYR A 51 1.07 4.14 20.95
C TYR A 51 0.65 2.96 21.83
N TRP A 52 0.59 1.76 21.26
CA TRP A 52 0.25 0.53 21.98
C TRP A 52 1.45 -0.17 22.61
N MET A 53 2.63 0.44 22.58
CA MET A 53 3.76 -0.03 23.38
C MET A 53 3.63 0.39 24.84
N PRO A 54 4.09 -0.45 25.78
CA PRO A 54 4.21 -0.07 27.18
C PRO A 54 5.08 1.19 27.36
N PRO A 55 4.81 2.00 28.40
CA PRO A 55 5.62 3.16 28.79
C PRO A 55 7.11 2.78 29.00
N GLY A 56 8.04 3.68 28.65
CA GLY A 56 9.47 3.39 28.46
C GLY A 56 9.84 3.08 27.00
N ARG A 57 9.27 3.82 26.05
CA ARG A 57 9.37 3.55 24.61
C ARG A 57 10.73 3.98 24.07
N LEU A 58 11.62 3.00 23.84
CA LEU A 58 12.87 3.23 23.13
C LEU A 58 12.62 3.37 21.61
N PRO A 59 13.29 4.30 20.93
CA PRO A 59 13.07 4.56 19.50
C PRO A 59 13.43 3.36 18.62
N GLY A 60 14.41 2.53 19.00
CA GLY A 60 14.80 1.33 18.25
C GLY A 60 13.72 0.24 18.19
N PRO A 61 13.24 -0.27 19.35
CA PRO A 61 12.12 -1.21 19.41
C PRO A 61 10.84 -0.66 18.75
N ALA A 62 10.53 0.63 18.95
CA ALA A 62 9.39 1.28 18.30
C ALA A 62 9.51 1.27 16.77
N ALA A 63 10.69 1.60 16.22
CA ALA A 63 10.93 1.57 14.78
C ALA A 63 10.67 0.18 14.18
N ARG A 64 11.12 -0.88 14.86
CA ARG A 64 10.97 -2.27 14.39
C ARG A 64 9.50 -2.70 14.35
N ASP A 65 8.75 -2.41 15.39
CA ASP A 65 7.33 -2.77 15.46
C ASP A 65 6.47 -1.90 14.53
N GLY A 66 6.84 -0.63 14.35
CA GLY A 66 6.27 0.25 13.33
C GLY A 66 6.53 -0.24 11.91
N ALA A 67 7.75 -0.71 11.64
CA ALA A 67 8.12 -1.30 10.35
C ALA A 67 7.31 -2.56 10.05
N LEU A 68 7.14 -3.44 11.04
CA LEU A 68 6.33 -4.66 10.91
C LEU A 68 4.85 -4.34 10.70
N ALA A 69 4.30 -3.38 11.46
CA ALA A 69 2.92 -2.94 11.28
C ALA A 69 2.68 -2.33 9.89
N GLY A 70 3.59 -1.47 9.43
CA GLY A 70 3.58 -0.88 8.09
C GLY A 70 3.72 -1.92 6.99
N ALA A 71 4.63 -2.88 7.15
CA ALA A 71 4.82 -3.97 6.19
C ALA A 71 3.56 -4.84 6.05
N ILE A 72 2.89 -5.17 7.14
CA ILE A 72 1.64 -5.96 7.10
C ILE A 72 0.53 -5.18 6.39
N ALA A 73 0.37 -3.90 6.75
CA ALA A 73 -0.63 -3.05 6.11
C ALA A 73 -0.36 -2.88 4.61
N GLY A 74 0.90 -2.66 4.23
CA GLY A 74 1.33 -2.56 2.83
C GLY A 74 1.18 -3.88 2.06
N ALA A 75 1.48 -5.02 2.71
CA ALA A 75 1.34 -6.34 2.08
C ALA A 75 -0.12 -6.68 1.83
N ILE A 76 -1.02 -6.40 2.79
CA ILE A 76 -2.44 -6.66 2.60
C ILE A 76 -3.04 -5.68 1.59
N GLY A 77 -2.74 -4.38 1.71
CA GLY A 77 -3.20 -3.35 0.78
C GLY A 77 -2.76 -3.63 -0.65
N GLY A 78 -1.46 -3.87 -0.85
CA GLY A 78 -0.90 -4.17 -2.17
C GLY A 78 -1.42 -5.48 -2.77
N ALA A 79 -1.69 -6.51 -1.95
CA ALA A 79 -2.26 -7.76 -2.44
C ALA A 79 -3.71 -7.54 -2.94
N VAL A 80 -4.49 -6.74 -2.20
CA VAL A 80 -5.84 -6.37 -2.62
C VAL A 80 -5.81 -5.51 -3.88
N GLY A 81 -4.92 -4.53 -3.97
CA GLY A 81 -4.72 -3.72 -5.18
C GLY A 81 -4.37 -4.59 -6.40
N LEU A 82 -3.48 -5.59 -6.23
CA LEU A 82 -3.14 -6.54 -7.29
C LEU A 82 -4.34 -7.38 -7.73
N ILE A 83 -5.16 -7.86 -6.78
CA ILE A 83 -6.38 -8.63 -7.08
C ILE A 83 -7.39 -7.76 -7.84
N ILE A 84 -7.58 -6.50 -7.43
CA ILE A 84 -8.47 -5.55 -8.11
C ILE A 84 -7.97 -5.27 -9.53
N ALA A 85 -6.66 -5.04 -9.71
CA ALA A 85 -6.07 -4.82 -11.03
C ALA A 85 -6.26 -6.04 -11.95
N LEU A 86 -6.03 -7.25 -11.43
CA LEU A 86 -6.30 -8.50 -12.15
C LEU A 86 -7.77 -8.67 -12.53
N GLY A 87 -8.68 -8.39 -11.60
CA GLY A 87 -10.12 -8.41 -11.86
C GLY A 87 -10.52 -7.40 -12.94
N THR A 88 -9.92 -6.21 -12.92
CA THR A 88 -10.20 -5.16 -13.91
C THR A 88 -9.76 -5.59 -15.31
N VAL A 89 -8.56 -6.15 -15.44
CA VAL A 89 -8.02 -6.60 -16.74
C VAL A 89 -8.78 -7.80 -17.30
N THR A 90 -9.27 -8.70 -16.43
CA THR A 90 -10.04 -9.87 -16.86
C THR A 90 -11.50 -9.56 -17.21
N VAL A 91 -12.10 -8.54 -16.61
CA VAL A 91 -13.51 -8.17 -16.81
C VAL A 91 -13.69 -7.08 -17.89
N PHE A 92 -12.77 -6.13 -18.03
CA PHE A 92 -12.88 -4.99 -18.94
C PHE A 92 -12.02 -5.14 -20.22
N ALA A 93 -11.89 -6.36 -20.72
CA ALA A 93 -10.92 -6.73 -21.76
C ALA A 93 -11.21 -6.31 -23.24
N PRO A 94 -12.06 -5.35 -23.62
CA PRO A 94 -11.94 -4.75 -24.95
C PRO A 94 -11.30 -3.35 -24.85
N LEU A 95 -9.96 -3.30 -24.85
CA LEU A 95 -9.17 -2.07 -24.91
C LEU A 95 -9.08 -1.45 -26.32
N GLY A 96 -10.05 -1.76 -27.19
CA GLY A 96 -10.17 -1.18 -28.52
C GLY A 96 -10.08 0.36 -28.54
N PRO A 97 -10.63 1.11 -27.55
CA PRO A 97 -10.52 2.57 -27.54
C PRO A 97 -9.13 3.11 -27.17
N LEU A 98 -8.32 2.37 -26.40
CA LEU A 98 -7.02 2.85 -25.92
C LEU A 98 -5.95 2.77 -27.01
N ALA A 99 -6.02 1.75 -27.86
CA ALA A 99 -5.08 1.55 -28.96
C ALA A 99 -5.09 2.73 -29.96
N GLY A 100 -6.29 3.24 -30.30
CA GLY A 100 -6.43 4.39 -31.19
C GLY A 100 -5.97 5.72 -30.57
N ALA A 101 -5.98 5.85 -29.24
CA ALA A 101 -5.43 7.02 -28.55
C ALA A 101 -3.89 6.98 -28.48
N LEU A 102 -3.29 5.79 -28.47
CA LEU A 102 -1.84 5.58 -28.39
C LEU A 102 -1.13 5.67 -29.75
N GLU A 103 -1.79 5.26 -30.84
CA GLU A 103 -1.27 5.37 -32.22
C GLU A 103 -0.83 6.80 -32.58
N GLY A 104 -1.50 7.83 -32.03
CA GLY A 104 -1.14 9.23 -32.26
C GLY A 104 0.10 9.73 -31.50
N THR A 105 0.65 8.94 -30.55
CA THR A 105 1.74 9.38 -29.66
C THR A 105 3.12 8.85 -30.06
N GLY A 106 3.21 8.00 -31.09
CA GLY A 106 4.48 7.41 -31.55
C GLY A 106 5.08 6.34 -30.63
N PHE A 107 4.42 6.02 -29.52
CA PHE A 107 4.72 4.85 -28.72
C PHE A 107 4.10 3.61 -29.36
N ASP A 108 4.85 2.51 -29.40
CA ASP A 108 4.33 1.22 -29.83
C ASP A 108 3.20 0.80 -28.84
N PRO A 109 1.93 0.81 -29.29
CA PRO A 109 0.80 0.55 -28.40
C PRO A 109 0.85 -0.86 -27.81
N SER A 110 1.49 -1.79 -28.53
CA SER A 110 1.59 -3.20 -28.15
C SER A 110 2.32 -3.37 -26.81
N VAL A 111 3.37 -2.61 -26.55
CA VAL A 111 4.15 -2.72 -25.29
C VAL A 111 3.34 -2.24 -24.09
N LEU A 112 2.61 -1.12 -24.22
CA LEU A 112 1.77 -0.58 -23.14
C LEU A 112 0.55 -1.48 -22.89
N ILE A 113 -0.06 -1.99 -23.96
CA ILE A 113 -1.19 -2.93 -23.87
C ILE A 113 -0.72 -4.25 -23.25
N ASP A 114 0.41 -4.80 -23.66
CA ASP A 114 0.94 -6.02 -23.06
C ASP A 114 1.35 -5.81 -21.60
N MET A 115 1.84 -4.63 -21.24
CA MET A 115 2.34 -4.34 -19.89
C MET A 115 1.24 -4.01 -18.87
N PHE A 116 0.17 -3.31 -19.26
CA PHE A 116 -0.89 -2.87 -18.33
C PHE A 116 -2.24 -3.54 -18.55
N ALA A 117 -2.37 -4.28 -19.64
CA ALA A 117 -3.65 -4.76 -20.13
C ALA A 117 -3.64 -6.25 -20.47
N SER A 118 -2.48 -6.90 -20.41
CA SER A 118 -2.40 -8.35 -20.31
C SER A 118 -2.34 -8.78 -18.84
N VAL A 119 -2.85 -9.98 -18.56
CA VAL A 119 -2.74 -10.61 -17.23
C VAL A 119 -1.26 -10.75 -16.84
N VAL A 120 -0.41 -11.16 -17.78
CA VAL A 120 1.03 -11.37 -17.53
C VAL A 120 1.73 -10.06 -17.21
N GLY A 121 1.45 -8.99 -17.96
CA GLY A 121 1.99 -7.66 -17.71
C GLY A 121 1.54 -7.11 -16.37
N THR A 122 0.25 -7.25 -16.05
CA THR A 122 -0.33 -6.79 -14.78
C THR A 122 0.28 -7.51 -13.58
N VAL A 123 0.49 -8.83 -13.65
CA VAL A 123 1.17 -9.58 -12.59
C VAL A 123 2.63 -9.16 -12.47
N THR A 124 3.34 -9.05 -13.57
CA THR A 124 4.78 -8.74 -13.56
C THR A 124 5.04 -7.32 -13.05
N CYS A 125 4.33 -6.34 -13.62
CA CYS A 125 4.40 -4.95 -13.22
C CYS A 125 3.87 -4.76 -11.79
N GLY A 126 2.69 -5.32 -11.50
CA GLY A 126 2.04 -5.21 -10.19
C GLY A 126 2.84 -5.85 -9.06
N SER A 127 3.54 -6.97 -9.30
CA SER A 127 4.40 -7.60 -8.29
C SER A 127 5.63 -6.77 -7.93
N VAL A 128 6.22 -6.05 -8.90
CA VAL A 128 7.33 -5.12 -8.63
C VAL A 128 6.85 -3.96 -7.77
N PHE A 129 5.74 -3.32 -8.14
CA PHE A 129 5.15 -2.23 -7.38
C PHE A 129 4.66 -2.67 -6.00
N TYR A 130 4.17 -3.91 -5.89
CA TYR A 130 3.81 -4.53 -4.61
C TYR A 130 5.01 -4.59 -3.67
N VAL A 131 6.14 -5.15 -4.11
CA VAL A 131 7.35 -5.29 -3.27
C VAL A 131 7.89 -3.93 -2.86
N ILE A 132 7.95 -2.97 -3.80
CA ILE A 132 8.40 -1.60 -3.52
C ILE A 132 7.45 -0.92 -2.53
N GLY A 133 6.13 -1.07 -2.73
CA GLY A 133 5.10 -0.51 -1.87
C GLY A 133 5.17 -1.03 -0.44
N VAL A 134 5.38 -2.34 -0.26
CA VAL A 134 5.61 -2.95 1.07
C VAL A 134 6.85 -2.35 1.73
N GLY A 135 7.94 -2.17 0.98
CA GLY A 135 9.16 -1.54 1.48
C GLY A 135 8.94 -0.10 1.96
N ILE A 136 8.23 0.71 1.17
CA ILE A 136 7.89 2.09 1.54
C ILE A 136 6.94 2.13 2.74
N ALA A 137 5.94 1.25 2.78
CA ALA A 137 5.01 1.15 3.91
C ALA A 137 5.74 0.76 5.21
N ALA A 138 6.70 -0.16 5.14
CA ALA A 138 7.56 -0.50 6.26
C ALA A 138 8.43 0.69 6.70
N GLY A 139 9.04 1.41 5.76
CA GLY A 139 9.85 2.59 6.07
C GLY A 139 9.04 3.71 6.73
N LEU A 140 7.87 4.04 6.17
CA LEU A 140 6.97 5.05 6.73
C LEU A 140 6.37 4.63 8.07
N GLY A 141 6.05 3.35 8.23
CA GLY A 141 5.63 2.78 9.51
C GLY A 141 6.73 2.88 10.58
N ALA A 142 7.99 2.63 10.21
CA ALA A 142 9.12 2.82 11.12
C ALA A 142 9.28 4.29 11.53
N LEU A 143 9.22 5.22 10.56
CA LEU A 143 9.33 6.65 10.81
C LEU A 143 8.22 7.17 11.73
N GLY A 144 6.97 6.80 11.46
CA GLY A 144 5.83 7.19 12.28
C GLY A 144 5.95 6.69 13.73
N ALA A 145 6.44 5.46 13.91
CA ALA A 145 6.66 4.89 15.24
C ALA A 145 7.79 5.60 16.01
N VAL A 146 8.90 5.94 15.34
CA VAL A 146 10.02 6.67 15.95
C VAL A 146 9.60 8.07 16.37
N ILE A 147 8.91 8.80 15.50
CA ILE A 147 8.43 10.16 15.80
C ILE A 147 7.50 10.12 17.01
N PHE A 148 6.59 9.15 17.06
CA PHE A 148 5.66 9.01 18.18
C PHE A 148 6.37 8.64 19.49
N ALA A 149 7.31 7.70 19.46
CA ALA A 149 8.10 7.31 20.63
C ALA A 149 8.97 8.47 21.15
N ALA A 150 9.53 9.29 20.25
CA ALA A 150 10.30 10.48 20.62
C ALA A 150 9.41 11.58 21.22
N ALA A 151 8.18 11.74 20.71
CA ALA A 151 7.23 12.72 21.23
C ALA A 151 6.59 12.28 22.57
N ARG A 152 6.54 10.98 22.85
CA ARG A 152 5.98 10.39 24.08
C ARG A 152 6.88 9.26 24.63
N PRO A 153 8.03 9.63 25.22
CA PRO A 153 9.00 8.66 25.75
C PRO A 153 8.51 7.97 27.04
N GLU A 154 7.55 8.60 27.71
CA GLU A 154 6.93 8.15 28.95
C GLU A 154 6.09 6.89 28.78
#